data_AF-A0A8H7UTI5-F1
#
_entry.id   AF-A0A8H7UTI5-F1
#
_cell.length_a   1.000
_cell.length_b   1.000
_cell.length_c   1.000
_cell.angle_alpha   90.00
_cell.angle_beta   90.00
_cell.angle_gamma   90.00
#
_symmetry.space_group_name_H-M   'P 1'
#
loop_
_entity.id
_entity.type
_entity.pdbx_description
1 polymer ?
#
loop_
_entity_poly.entity_id
_entity_poly.type
_entity_poly.pdbx_seq_one_letter_code
_entity_poly.pdbx_strand_id
1 'polypeptide(L)'
;MSESLDMSTASMISNSSQSQTSDSSDSSSPPSLPKSIIDSPPLTRKEPIEVKKTPAILKPLPIVDNTTDKAPPTWAFIVGHARYFAKTSLRFIFKDNNLPLLINVVYHLIAARSLILKPSKTVVRYVFIPPTLSTSSSPLRYQIEQTTAIATDSFRSLGVLHLALGVASALALKDRRQSTERSALLVLTLSAIGQTWAHFDAYWKHTGSQYTYKALKEVGSSNIFITLISLVALSKTVKRTGKLI
;
A
#
# COMPACT_ATOMS: atom_id res chain seq x y z
N MET A 1 -4.76 -65.38 15.06
CA MET A 1 -6.00 -64.60 14.92
C MET A 1 -5.63 -63.34 14.18
N SER A 2 -6.21 -63.18 13.01
CA SER A 2 -5.71 -62.34 11.91
C SER A 2 -6.04 -60.87 12.07
N GLU A 3 -5.10 -60.04 11.64
CA GLU A 3 -5.18 -58.58 11.53
C GLU A 3 -6.19 -58.16 10.45
N SER A 4 -7.04 -57.17 10.75
CA SER A 4 -7.83 -56.44 9.75
C SER A 4 -7.44 -54.96 9.79
N LEU A 5 -6.73 -54.54 8.75
CA LEU A 5 -6.12 -53.24 8.56
C LEU A 5 -7.00 -52.46 7.56
N ASP A 6 -7.96 -51.69 8.09
CA ASP A 6 -8.87 -50.90 7.25
C ASP A 6 -8.19 -49.60 6.81
N MET A 7 -7.69 -49.59 5.57
CA MET A 7 -7.31 -48.39 4.84
C MET A 7 -8.53 -47.82 4.11
N SER A 8 -9.09 -46.72 4.60
CA SER A 8 -10.07 -45.93 3.84
C SER A 8 -9.38 -44.78 3.10
N THR A 9 -9.13 -45.02 1.81
CA THR A 9 -8.83 -44.02 0.79
C THR A 9 -10.15 -43.43 0.27
N ALA A 10 -10.45 -42.17 0.57
CA ALA A 10 -11.54 -41.44 -0.07
C ALA A 10 -10.97 -40.26 -0.88
N SER A 11 -10.81 -40.49 -2.17
CA SER A 11 -10.75 -39.47 -3.22
C SER A 11 -12.12 -39.49 -3.90
N MET A 12 -12.80 -38.35 -4.02
CA MET A 12 -13.63 -38.08 -5.21
C MET A 12 -13.72 -36.58 -5.47
N ILE A 13 -13.07 -36.20 -6.56
CA ILE A 13 -13.35 -35.05 -7.41
C ILE A 13 -14.74 -35.25 -8.03
N SER A 14 -15.62 -34.26 -7.93
CA SER A 14 -16.81 -34.18 -8.79
C SER A 14 -16.88 -32.79 -9.42
N ASN A 15 -16.44 -32.72 -10.68
CA ASN A 15 -16.89 -31.73 -11.63
C ASN A 15 -18.37 -31.99 -11.93
N SER A 16 -19.22 -31.00 -11.73
CA SER A 16 -20.52 -30.94 -12.40
C SER A 16 -20.67 -29.58 -13.07
N SER A 17 -20.34 -29.60 -14.36
CA SER A 17 -20.79 -28.66 -15.36
C SER A 17 -22.32 -28.59 -15.32
N GLN A 18 -22.89 -27.41 -15.08
CA GLN A 18 -24.28 -27.16 -15.44
C GLN A 18 -24.38 -25.82 -16.16
N SER A 19 -24.36 -25.95 -17.48
CA SER A 19 -24.92 -25.00 -18.43
C SER A 19 -26.41 -24.85 -18.16
N GLN A 20 -26.85 -23.65 -17.81
CA GLN A 20 -28.20 -23.19 -18.11
C GLN A 20 -28.09 -21.90 -18.91
N THR A 21 -28.28 -22.08 -20.21
CA THR A 21 -28.77 -21.09 -21.16
C THR A 21 -30.18 -20.68 -20.77
N SER A 22 -30.35 -19.42 -20.41
CA SER A 22 -31.64 -18.73 -20.47
C SER A 22 -31.43 -17.46 -21.28
N ASP A 23 -31.90 -17.51 -22.52
CA ASP A 23 -32.14 -16.37 -23.38
C ASP A 23 -33.16 -15.45 -22.72
N SER A 24 -32.75 -14.20 -22.48
CA SER A 24 -33.68 -13.07 -22.42
C SER A 24 -33.06 -11.93 -23.21
N SER A 25 -33.49 -11.88 -24.46
CA SER A 25 -33.36 -10.79 -25.41
C SER A 25 -34.03 -9.53 -24.88
N ASP A 26 -33.23 -8.54 -24.46
CA ASP A 26 -33.68 -7.16 -24.26
C ASP A 26 -32.73 -6.19 -25.00
N SER A 27 -33.18 -5.82 -26.21
CA SER A 27 -33.20 -4.46 -26.74
C SER A 27 -32.06 -3.51 -26.33
N SER A 28 -30.89 -3.67 -26.94
CA SER A 28 -29.80 -2.69 -26.92
C SER A 28 -30.07 -1.55 -27.92
N SER A 29 -30.66 -0.46 -27.44
CA SER A 29 -30.64 0.84 -28.14
C SER A 29 -29.26 1.52 -27.93
N PRO A 30 -28.58 2.02 -28.98
CA PRO A 30 -27.32 2.73 -28.81
C PRO A 30 -27.58 4.13 -28.21
N PRO A 31 -26.75 4.61 -27.26
CA PRO A 31 -26.83 5.99 -26.81
C PRO A 31 -26.36 6.92 -27.93
N SER A 32 -27.25 7.84 -28.30
CA SER A 32 -27.04 8.91 -29.27
C SER A 32 -25.91 9.84 -28.83
N LEU A 33 -25.02 10.16 -29.78
CA LEU A 33 -24.01 11.21 -29.65
C LEU A 33 -24.68 12.57 -29.37
N PRO A 34 -24.23 13.33 -28.36
CA PRO A 34 -24.56 14.75 -28.29
C PRO A 34 -23.77 15.51 -29.36
N LYS A 35 -24.53 16.18 -30.24
CA LYS A 35 -24.09 17.05 -31.33
C LYS A 35 -24.24 18.51 -30.87
N SER A 36 -23.12 19.16 -30.54
CA SER A 36 -22.90 20.63 -30.53
C SER A 36 -21.38 20.82 -30.46
N ILE A 37 -20.62 21.24 -31.47
CA ILE A 37 -20.63 22.42 -32.34
C ILE A 37 -20.76 23.77 -31.60
N ILE A 38 -19.69 24.58 -31.72
CA ILE A 38 -19.55 26.04 -31.55
C ILE A 38 -19.56 26.51 -30.07
N ASP A 39 -18.53 27.08 -29.45
CA ASP A 39 -17.65 28.19 -29.84
C ASP A 39 -16.28 28.07 -29.16
N SER A 40 -15.19 28.10 -29.93
CA SER A 40 -13.86 28.41 -29.40
C SER A 40 -13.45 29.77 -29.95
N PRO A 41 -13.21 30.79 -29.11
CA PRO A 41 -12.78 32.09 -29.60
C PRO A 41 -11.42 31.98 -30.30
N PRO A 42 -11.17 32.74 -31.37
CA PRO A 42 -9.92 32.68 -32.11
C PRO A 42 -8.75 33.08 -31.20
N LEU A 43 -7.73 32.21 -31.21
CA LEU A 43 -6.42 32.44 -30.60
C LEU A 43 -5.91 33.84 -30.95
N THR A 44 -5.94 34.73 -29.97
CA THR A 44 -5.31 36.04 -30.04
C THR A 44 -3.81 35.80 -30.27
N ARG A 45 -3.38 36.06 -31.50
CA ARG A 45 -1.99 36.12 -31.94
C ARG A 45 -1.25 37.06 -30.99
N LYS A 46 -0.46 36.50 -30.07
CA LYS A 46 0.45 37.28 -29.24
C LYS A 46 1.41 38.00 -30.17
N GLU A 47 1.36 39.32 -30.12
CA GLU A 47 2.30 40.19 -30.81
C GLU A 47 3.75 39.81 -30.44
N PRO A 48 4.70 39.93 -31.39
CA PRO A 48 6.10 39.77 -31.06
C PRO A 48 6.47 40.82 -30.02
N ILE A 49 6.89 40.34 -28.85
CA ILE A 49 7.47 41.17 -27.79
C ILE A 49 8.67 41.88 -28.42
N GLU A 50 8.51 43.17 -28.67
CA GLU A 50 9.59 44.07 -29.04
C GLU A 50 10.57 44.12 -27.86
N VAL A 51 11.63 43.31 -27.95
CA VAL A 51 12.74 43.33 -27.00
C VAL A 51 13.45 44.67 -27.20
N LYS A 52 12.99 45.67 -26.44
CA LYS A 52 13.66 46.96 -26.27
C LYS A 52 15.05 46.67 -25.68
N LYS A 53 16.05 46.54 -26.56
CA LYS A 53 17.47 46.47 -26.22
C LYS A 53 17.84 47.77 -25.52
N THR A 54 17.69 47.77 -24.21
CA THR A 54 18.31 48.78 -23.36
C THR A 54 19.77 48.35 -23.24
N PRO A 55 20.76 49.14 -23.69
CA PRO A 55 22.15 48.84 -23.39
C PRO A 55 22.34 49.03 -21.88
N ALA A 56 22.16 47.94 -21.13
CA ALA A 56 22.55 47.90 -19.73
C ALA A 56 24.08 48.03 -19.70
N ILE A 57 24.54 49.22 -19.33
CA ILE A 57 25.91 49.47 -18.91
C ILE A 57 26.17 48.54 -17.73
N LEU A 58 26.75 47.38 -18.02
CA LEU A 58 27.23 46.41 -17.05
C LEU A 58 28.36 47.10 -16.29
N LYS A 59 28.05 47.62 -15.10
CA LYS A 59 29.09 47.89 -14.10
C LYS A 59 29.80 46.56 -13.83
N PRO A 60 31.13 46.47 -14.02
CA PRO A 60 31.85 45.26 -13.67
C PRO A 60 31.66 45.01 -12.18
N LEU A 61 31.12 43.83 -11.85
CA LEU A 61 31.03 43.37 -10.48
C LEU A 61 32.45 43.33 -9.89
N PRO A 62 32.64 43.81 -8.65
CA PRO A 62 33.93 43.74 -7.99
C PRO A 62 34.36 42.28 -7.93
N ILE A 63 35.51 41.99 -8.53
CA ILE A 63 36.22 40.72 -8.40
C ILE A 63 36.66 40.65 -6.94
N VAL A 64 35.85 39.99 -6.11
CA VAL A 64 36.27 39.60 -4.77
C VAL A 64 37.22 38.43 -4.97
N ASP A 65 38.52 38.72 -4.92
CA ASP A 65 39.59 37.73 -4.86
C ASP A 65 39.45 36.92 -3.56
N ASN A 66 38.57 35.94 -3.57
CA ASN A 66 38.50 34.89 -2.56
C ASN A 66 39.68 33.94 -2.78
N THR A 67 40.85 34.38 -2.33
CA THR A 67 42.04 33.55 -2.12
C THR A 67 41.80 32.64 -0.91
N THR A 68 40.98 31.61 -1.10
CA THR A 68 41.07 30.37 -0.31
C THR A 68 40.34 29.27 -1.07
N ASP A 69 41.08 28.57 -1.93
CA ASP A 69 40.71 27.31 -2.58
C ASP A 69 40.54 26.18 -1.55
N LYS A 70 39.61 26.34 -0.62
CA LYS A 70 39.07 25.22 0.16
C LYS A 70 37.76 24.85 -0.49
N ALA A 71 37.81 23.80 -1.31
CA ALA A 71 36.61 23.14 -1.83
C ALA A 71 35.59 23.03 -0.69
N PRO A 72 34.31 23.41 -0.92
CA PRO A 72 33.31 23.39 0.12
C PRO A 72 33.26 21.99 0.73
N PRO A 73 33.21 21.87 2.07
CA PRO A 73 33.22 20.57 2.72
C PRO A 73 32.05 19.75 2.18
N THR A 74 32.34 18.57 1.65
CA THR A 74 31.36 17.64 1.04
C THR A 74 30.18 17.38 1.98
N TRP A 75 30.41 17.43 3.29
CA TRP A 75 29.38 17.38 4.33
C TRP A 75 28.35 18.51 4.25
N ALA A 76 28.77 19.75 4.00
CA ALA A 76 27.84 20.88 3.87
C ALA A 76 26.95 20.70 2.63
N PHE A 77 27.48 20.12 1.54
CA PHE A 77 26.71 19.78 0.35
C PHE A 77 25.66 18.70 0.63
N ILE A 78 26.05 17.62 1.31
CA ILE A 78 25.15 16.52 1.69
C ILE A 78 24.06 17.02 2.64
N VAL A 79 24.43 17.79 3.67
CA VAL A 79 23.48 18.36 4.64
C VAL A 79 22.53 19.35 3.96
N GLY A 80 23.02 20.17 3.03
CA GLY A 80 22.21 21.08 2.24
C GLY A 80 21.16 20.34 1.41
N HIS A 81 21.56 19.27 0.72
CA HIS A 81 20.65 18.42 -0.05
C HIS A 81 19.63 17.70 0.83
N ALA A 82 20.07 17.14 1.96
CA ALA A 82 19.18 16.50 2.93
C ALA A 82 18.14 17.49 3.47
N ARG A 83 18.55 18.72 3.82
CA ARG A 83 17.66 19.76 4.33
C ARG A 83 16.69 20.25 3.27
N TYR A 84 17.15 20.43 2.03
CA TYR A 84 16.30 20.80 0.90
C TYR A 84 15.28 19.72 0.57
N PHE A 85 15.71 18.46 0.54
CA PHE A 85 14.84 17.30 0.35
C PHE A 85 13.80 17.21 1.46
N ALA A 86 14.23 17.25 2.73
CA ALA A 86 13.33 17.22 3.88
C ALA A 86 12.30 18.36 3.85
N LYS A 87 12.71 19.59 3.52
CA LYS A 87 11.80 20.74 3.39
C LYS A 87 10.80 20.56 2.26
N THR A 88 11.24 20.02 1.13
CA THR A 88 10.39 19.75 -0.04
C THR A 88 9.39 18.63 0.25
N SER A 89 9.85 17.54 0.88
CA SER A 89 9.00 16.46 1.35
C SER A 89 7.98 16.96 2.37
N LEU A 90 8.38 17.75 3.38
CA LEU A 90 7.44 18.33 4.35
C LEU A 90 6.39 19.20 3.67
N ARG A 91 6.79 20.06 2.73
CA ARG A 91 5.83 20.88 1.98
C ARG A 91 4.87 20.01 1.18
N PHE A 92 5.35 18.98 0.48
CA PHE A 92 4.49 18.06 -0.26
C PHE A 92 3.49 17.34 0.65
N ILE A 93 3.94 16.91 1.84
CA ILE A 93 3.13 16.20 2.83
C ILE A 93 2.03 17.09 3.42
N PHE A 94 2.39 18.29 3.87
CA PHE A 94 1.49 19.17 4.62
C PHE A 94 0.63 20.08 3.72
N LYS A 95 1.16 20.52 2.57
CA LYS A 95 0.45 21.46 1.68
C LYS A 95 -0.71 20.78 0.96
N ASP A 96 -0.50 19.56 0.49
CA ASP A 96 -1.46 18.86 -0.37
C ASP A 96 -2.37 17.90 0.43
N ASN A 97 -2.27 17.90 1.78
CA ASN A 97 -2.98 16.99 2.69
C ASN A 97 -2.75 15.49 2.35
N ASN A 98 -1.59 15.20 1.74
CA ASN A 98 -1.16 13.86 1.30
C ASN A 98 -0.60 13.00 2.44
N LEU A 99 -0.49 13.56 3.66
CA LEU A 99 0.06 12.90 4.83
C LEU A 99 -0.56 11.51 5.12
N PRO A 100 -1.89 11.30 5.04
CA PRO A 100 -2.49 9.98 5.26
C PRO A 100 -2.03 8.94 4.24
N LEU A 101 -1.97 9.32 2.96
CA LEU A 101 -1.50 8.42 1.89
C LEU A 101 -0.02 8.09 2.05
N LEU A 102 0.81 9.06 2.43
CA LEU A 102 2.22 8.80 2.69
C LEU A 102 2.41 7.86 3.88
N ILE A 103 1.65 8.06 4.96
CA ILE A 103 1.68 7.16 6.12
C ILE A 103 1.29 5.74 5.70
N ASN A 104 0.25 5.58 4.86
CA ASN A 104 -0.14 4.28 4.32
C ASN A 104 0.98 3.65 3.48
N VAL A 105 1.64 4.40 2.59
CA VAL A 105 2.80 3.91 1.82
C VAL A 105 3.88 3.39 2.76
N VAL A 106 4.29 4.20 3.75
CA VAL A 106 5.38 3.85 4.67
C VAL A 106 5.01 2.62 5.50
N TYR A 107 3.80 2.58 6.04
CA TYR A 107 3.30 1.44 6.82
C TYR A 107 3.29 0.15 6.00
N HIS A 108 2.68 0.19 4.81
CA HIS A 108 2.59 -0.97 3.93
C HIS A 108 3.97 -1.43 3.45
N LEU A 109 4.91 -0.51 3.21
CA LEU A 109 6.29 -0.86 2.84
C LEU A 109 7.05 -1.52 4.00
N ILE A 110 6.90 -1.01 5.23
CA ILE A 110 7.52 -1.60 6.42
C ILE A 110 6.95 -3.00 6.69
N ALA A 111 5.64 -3.17 6.58
CA ALA A 111 4.98 -4.46 6.73
C ALA A 111 5.40 -5.45 5.63
N ALA A 112 5.39 -5.03 4.36
CA ALA A 112 5.87 -5.86 3.25
C ALA A 112 7.34 -6.26 3.47
N ARG A 113 8.17 -5.32 3.90
CA ARG A 113 9.58 -5.58 4.21
C ARG A 113 9.74 -6.63 5.30
N SER A 114 9.02 -6.51 6.42
CA SER A 114 9.14 -7.47 7.53
C SER A 114 8.67 -8.87 7.13
N LEU A 115 7.62 -8.96 6.32
CA LEU A 115 7.01 -10.21 5.88
C LEU A 115 7.78 -10.92 4.77
N ILE A 116 8.33 -10.18 3.80
CA ILE A 116 9.07 -10.76 2.66
C ILE A 116 10.50 -11.12 3.04
N LEU A 117 11.21 -10.25 3.78
CA LEU A 117 12.63 -10.48 4.09
C LEU A 117 12.86 -11.45 5.24
N LYS A 118 11.90 -11.58 6.17
CA LYS A 118 12.06 -12.41 7.38
C LYS A 118 10.81 -13.27 7.68
N PRO A 119 10.23 -13.99 6.70
CA PRO A 119 8.99 -14.76 6.92
C PRO A 119 9.16 -15.80 8.02
N SER A 120 10.30 -16.48 8.10
CA SER A 120 10.56 -17.52 9.11
C SER A 120 10.57 -16.97 10.54
N LYS A 121 11.08 -15.74 10.76
CA LYS A 121 11.06 -15.11 12.09
C LYS A 121 9.65 -14.71 12.50
N THR A 122 8.84 -14.30 11.53
CA THR A 122 7.43 -13.98 11.73
C THR A 122 6.62 -15.23 12.06
N VAL A 123 6.83 -16.34 11.34
CA VAL A 123 6.17 -17.63 11.65
C VAL A 123 6.46 -18.05 13.07
N VAL A 124 7.72 -18.08 13.50
CA VAL A 124 8.08 -18.46 14.88
C VAL A 124 7.45 -17.55 15.94
N ARG A 125 7.24 -16.27 15.62
CA ARG A 125 6.68 -15.28 16.56
C ARG A 125 5.16 -15.37 16.70
N TYR A 126 4.45 -15.67 15.61
CA TYR A 126 2.98 -15.62 15.57
C TYR A 126 2.32 -17.00 15.50
N VAL A 127 3.05 -17.99 15.03
CA VAL A 127 2.66 -19.39 15.04
C VAL A 127 3.58 -20.05 16.05
N PHE A 128 3.06 -20.31 17.26
CA PHE A 128 3.79 -21.02 18.30
C PHE A 128 3.92 -22.49 17.89
N ILE A 129 4.80 -22.76 16.94
CA ILE A 129 5.20 -24.10 16.55
C ILE A 129 6.26 -24.51 17.57
N PRO A 130 5.99 -25.49 18.45
CA PRO A 130 6.97 -25.90 19.44
C PRO A 130 8.27 -26.27 18.73
N PRO A 131 9.43 -25.72 19.16
CA PRO A 131 10.71 -26.09 18.56
C PRO A 131 10.83 -27.61 18.70
N THR A 132 11.14 -28.27 17.58
CA THR A 132 11.22 -29.73 17.47
C THR A 132 12.25 -30.27 18.47
N LEU A 133 11.82 -30.53 19.70
CA LEU A 133 12.60 -31.09 20.79
C LEU A 133 12.82 -32.56 20.47
N SER A 134 13.87 -32.87 19.73
CA SER A 134 14.58 -34.16 19.71
C SER A 134 13.69 -35.41 19.70
N THR A 135 12.50 -35.35 19.08
CA THR A 135 11.51 -36.43 19.18
C THR A 135 11.74 -37.37 18.01
N SER A 136 12.10 -38.60 18.32
CA SER A 136 12.49 -39.67 17.37
C SER A 136 11.36 -40.15 16.43
N SER A 137 10.19 -39.52 16.42
CA SER A 137 9.04 -39.94 15.60
C SER A 137 8.97 -39.17 14.27
N SER A 138 9.32 -39.87 13.19
CA SER A 138 9.29 -39.41 11.79
C SER A 138 7.99 -38.68 11.35
N PRO A 139 6.76 -39.15 11.66
CA PRO A 139 5.55 -38.56 11.07
C PRO A 139 5.17 -37.19 11.67
N LEU A 140 5.42 -36.96 12.96
CA LEU A 140 5.08 -35.69 13.62
C LEU A 140 5.96 -34.55 13.11
N ARG A 141 7.23 -34.86 12.83
CA ARG A 141 8.18 -33.91 12.25
C ARG A 141 7.73 -33.44 10.86
N TYR A 142 7.29 -34.36 10.01
CA TYR A 142 6.80 -34.01 8.67
C TYR A 142 5.58 -33.08 8.72
N GLN A 143 4.63 -33.33 9.63
CA GLN A 143 3.46 -32.46 9.82
C GLN A 143 3.85 -31.05 10.30
N ILE A 144 4.82 -30.95 11.22
CA ILE A 144 5.34 -29.67 11.70
C ILE A 144 6.05 -28.90 10.57
N GLU A 145 6.88 -29.58 9.79
CA GLU A 145 7.59 -28.98 8.64
C GLU A 145 6.60 -28.50 7.58
N GLN A 146 5.58 -29.29 7.24
CA GLN A 146 4.54 -28.92 6.29
C GLN A 146 3.72 -27.72 6.79
N THR A 147 3.31 -27.71 8.05
CA THR A 147 2.57 -26.59 8.66
C THR A 147 3.40 -25.31 8.67
N THR A 148 4.70 -25.43 8.97
CA THR A 148 5.64 -24.31 8.94
C THR A 148 5.78 -23.76 7.52
N ALA A 149 5.92 -24.63 6.52
CA ALA A 149 6.03 -24.21 5.11
C ALA A 149 4.78 -23.46 4.65
N ILE A 150 3.58 -23.99 4.93
CA ILE A 150 2.30 -23.33 4.58
C ILE A 150 2.18 -21.97 5.27
N ALA A 151 2.56 -21.88 6.55
CA ALA A 151 2.56 -20.62 7.28
C ALA A 151 3.54 -19.60 6.66
N THR A 152 4.76 -20.02 6.29
CA THR A 152 5.72 -19.12 5.65
C THR A 152 5.22 -18.56 4.32
N ASP A 153 4.54 -19.39 3.51
CA ASP A 153 4.00 -18.96 2.23
C ASP A 153 2.82 -17.98 2.43
N SER A 154 1.98 -18.24 3.42
CA SER A 154 0.90 -17.34 3.82
C SER A 154 1.42 -15.96 4.26
N PHE A 155 2.52 -15.89 5.02
CA PHE A 155 3.12 -14.60 5.37
C PHE A 155 3.76 -13.89 4.18
N ARG A 156 4.33 -14.63 3.22
CA ARG A 156 4.87 -14.04 1.98
C ARG A 156 3.75 -13.44 1.14
N SER A 157 2.64 -14.15 0.93
CA SER A 157 1.49 -13.63 0.18
C SER A 157 0.90 -12.39 0.85
N LEU A 158 0.82 -12.37 2.18
CA LEU A 158 0.42 -11.19 2.95
C LEU A 158 1.42 -10.04 2.77
N GLY A 159 2.72 -10.32 2.74
CA GLY A 159 3.75 -9.34 2.40
C GLY A 159 3.58 -8.72 1.01
N VAL A 160 3.28 -9.54 0.00
CA VAL A 160 2.99 -9.10 -1.37
C VAL A 160 1.73 -8.23 -1.41
N LEU A 161 0.68 -8.59 -0.67
CA LEU A 161 -0.53 -7.78 -0.54
C LEU A 161 -0.23 -6.40 0.04
N HIS A 162 0.56 -6.32 1.13
CA HIS A 162 0.99 -5.03 1.66
C HIS A 162 1.80 -4.25 0.63
N LEU A 163 2.68 -4.89 -0.13
CA LEU A 163 3.44 -4.22 -1.20
C LEU A 163 2.50 -3.64 -2.28
N ALA A 164 1.50 -4.42 -2.73
CA ALA A 164 0.51 -3.97 -3.70
C ALA A 164 -0.29 -2.77 -3.20
N LEU A 165 -0.72 -2.78 -1.93
CA LEU A 165 -1.42 -1.64 -1.30
C LEU A 165 -0.50 -0.41 -1.14
N GLY A 166 0.78 -0.63 -0.83
CA GLY A 166 1.78 0.44 -0.80
C GLY A 166 2.00 1.07 -2.18
N VAL A 167 2.07 0.25 -3.23
CA VAL A 167 2.18 0.72 -4.62
C VAL A 167 0.91 1.46 -5.05
N ALA A 168 -0.28 0.95 -4.74
CA ALA A 168 -1.54 1.63 -5.02
C ALA A 168 -1.61 3.01 -4.33
N SER A 169 -1.16 3.10 -3.08
CA SER A 169 -1.06 4.36 -2.34
C SER A 169 -0.07 5.33 -2.99
N ALA A 170 1.08 4.82 -3.48
CA ALA A 170 2.09 5.62 -4.16
C ALA A 170 1.61 6.12 -5.53
N LEU A 171 0.87 5.30 -6.27
CA LEU A 171 0.24 5.70 -7.53
C LEU A 171 -0.83 6.78 -7.32
N ALA A 172 -1.62 6.67 -6.25
CA ALA A 172 -2.58 7.69 -5.87
C ALA A 172 -1.91 9.03 -5.55
N LEU A 173 -0.75 9.02 -4.88
CA LEU A 173 0.07 10.21 -4.64
C LEU A 173 0.62 10.82 -5.94
N LYS A 174 0.94 9.98 -6.94
CA LYS A 174 1.50 10.42 -8.22
C LYS A 174 0.46 11.11 -9.11
N ASP A 175 -0.71 10.51 -9.28
CA ASP A 175 -1.64 10.92 -10.34
C ASP A 175 -2.40 12.22 -10.05
N ARG A 176 -2.37 12.74 -8.81
CA ARG A 176 -3.02 14.00 -8.37
C ARG A 176 -4.52 14.16 -8.71
N ARG A 177 -5.14 13.16 -9.34
CA ARG A 177 -6.55 13.11 -9.69
C ARG A 177 -7.34 12.70 -8.45
N GLN A 178 -8.32 13.53 -8.09
CA GLN A 178 -9.16 13.30 -6.91
C GLN A 178 -9.92 11.97 -6.96
N SER A 179 -10.29 11.47 -8.15
CA SER A 179 -10.98 10.17 -8.28
C SER A 179 -10.07 9.00 -7.91
N THR A 180 -8.81 9.02 -8.37
CA THR A 180 -7.80 8.00 -8.02
C THR A 180 -7.45 8.04 -6.53
N GLU A 181 -7.39 9.25 -5.96
CA GLU A 181 -7.17 9.44 -4.52
C GLU A 181 -8.29 8.80 -3.69
N ARG A 182 -9.56 9.02 -4.08
CA ARG A 182 -10.74 8.46 -3.40
C ARG A 182 -10.78 6.94 -3.49
N SER A 183 -10.59 6.37 -4.68
CA SER A 183 -10.63 4.93 -4.87
C SER A 183 -9.50 4.24 -4.11
N ALA A 184 -8.28 4.80 -4.12
CA ALA A 184 -7.16 4.28 -3.34
C ALA A 184 -7.43 4.36 -1.84
N LEU A 185 -7.91 5.50 -1.32
CA LEU A 185 -8.27 5.65 0.09
C LEU A 185 -9.36 4.65 0.49
N LEU A 186 -10.37 4.43 -0.35
CA LEU A 186 -11.44 3.47 -0.11
C LEU A 186 -10.89 2.03 -0.07
N VAL A 187 -10.04 1.64 -1.03
CA VAL A 187 -9.42 0.31 -1.04
C VAL A 187 -8.55 0.10 0.20
N LEU A 188 -7.79 1.12 0.61
CA LEU A 188 -6.95 1.07 1.80
C LEU A 188 -7.78 0.97 3.09
N THR A 189 -8.88 1.71 3.20
CA THR A 189 -9.76 1.62 4.37
C THR A 189 -10.45 0.27 4.45
N LEU A 190 -11.03 -0.23 3.35
CA LEU A 190 -11.64 -1.56 3.32
C LEU A 190 -10.62 -2.66 3.64
N SER A 191 -9.41 -2.57 3.12
CA SER A 191 -8.33 -3.50 3.44
C SER A 191 -7.98 -3.46 4.92
N ALA A 192 -7.80 -2.27 5.51
CA ALA A 192 -7.47 -2.10 6.92
C ALA A 192 -8.60 -2.58 7.84
N ILE A 193 -9.86 -2.36 7.47
CA ILE A 193 -11.04 -2.90 8.16
C ILE A 193 -11.03 -4.42 8.10
N GLY A 194 -10.83 -5.02 6.92
CA GLY A 194 -10.76 -6.46 6.74
C GLY A 194 -9.65 -7.11 7.57
N GLN A 195 -8.46 -6.50 7.61
CA GLN A 195 -7.35 -6.95 8.45
C GLN A 195 -7.69 -6.86 9.94
N THR A 196 -8.27 -5.74 10.38
CA THR A 196 -8.68 -5.54 11.77
C THR A 196 -9.73 -6.58 12.18
N TRP A 197 -10.69 -6.83 11.30
CA TRP A 197 -11.72 -7.85 11.51
C TRP A 197 -11.14 -9.25 11.60
N ALA A 198 -10.23 -9.62 10.70
CA ALA A 198 -9.57 -10.93 10.74
C ALA A 198 -8.79 -11.14 12.05
N HIS A 199 -8.09 -10.12 12.56
CA HIS A 199 -7.42 -10.19 13.86
C HIS A 199 -8.41 -10.30 15.03
N PHE A 200 -9.55 -9.60 14.95
CA PHE A 200 -10.59 -9.67 15.97
C PHE A 200 -11.26 -11.05 16.00
N ASP A 201 -11.62 -11.59 14.85
CA ASP A 201 -12.20 -12.93 14.70
C ASP A 201 -11.22 -14.01 15.19
N ALA A 202 -9.93 -13.89 14.83
CA ALA A 202 -8.88 -14.79 15.31
C ALA A 202 -8.73 -14.71 16.84
N TYR A 203 -8.76 -13.50 17.41
CA TYR A 203 -8.75 -13.33 18.87
C TYR A 203 -9.96 -14.02 19.50
N TRP A 204 -11.17 -13.75 18.99
CA TRP A 204 -12.41 -14.28 19.54
C TRP A 204 -12.44 -15.81 19.52
N LYS A 205 -12.16 -16.43 18.36
CA LYS A 205 -12.16 -17.89 18.18
C LYS A 205 -11.07 -18.61 18.97
N HIS A 206 -9.93 -17.97 19.22
CA HIS A 206 -8.79 -18.56 19.92
C HIS A 206 -8.56 -18.00 21.33
N THR A 207 -9.61 -17.41 21.93
CA THR A 207 -9.62 -16.93 23.32
C THR A 207 -9.46 -18.12 24.26
N GLY A 208 -8.21 -18.51 24.55
CA GLY A 208 -7.93 -19.61 25.48
C GLY A 208 -6.52 -20.19 25.43
N SER A 209 -5.74 -20.06 24.34
CA SER A 209 -4.42 -20.73 24.33
C SER A 209 -3.32 -20.08 23.49
N GLN A 210 -3.59 -19.30 22.45
CA GLN A 210 -2.51 -18.98 21.48
C GLN A 210 -2.41 -17.52 21.02
N TYR A 211 -3.48 -16.73 21.09
CA TYR A 211 -3.42 -15.30 20.79
C TYR A 211 -3.23 -14.49 22.08
N THR A 212 -1.99 -14.17 22.42
CA THR A 212 -1.70 -13.33 23.58
C THR A 212 -2.20 -11.91 23.33
N TYR A 213 -2.82 -11.29 24.35
CA TYR A 213 -3.17 -9.86 24.36
C TYR A 213 -2.00 -8.96 23.92
N LYS A 214 -0.77 -9.40 24.18
CA LYS A 214 0.47 -8.76 23.72
C LYS A 214 0.60 -8.71 22.20
N ALA A 215 0.27 -9.79 21.49
CA ALA A 215 0.28 -9.84 20.02
C ALA A 215 -0.81 -8.94 19.42
N LEU A 216 -2.00 -8.91 20.03
CA LEU A 216 -3.08 -8.01 19.65
C LEU A 216 -2.70 -6.54 19.89
N LYS A 217 -2.00 -6.24 21.00
CA LYS A 217 -1.51 -4.90 21.29
C LYS A 217 -0.42 -4.46 20.32
N GLU A 218 0.51 -5.34 19.95
CA GLU A 218 1.65 -4.98 19.08
C GLU A 218 1.23 -4.81 17.61
N VAL A 219 0.37 -5.68 17.08
CA VAL A 219 -0.04 -5.66 15.66
C VAL A 219 -1.38 -4.95 15.44
N GLY A 220 -2.33 -5.17 16.35
CA GLY A 220 -3.66 -4.57 16.25
C GLY A 220 -3.65 -3.06 16.46
N SER A 221 -2.78 -2.54 17.35
CA SER A 221 -2.71 -1.09 17.59
C SER A 221 -2.25 -0.31 16.35
N SER A 222 -1.27 -0.83 15.60
CA SER A 222 -0.83 -0.20 14.35
C SER A 222 -1.92 -0.21 13.29
N ASN A 223 -2.67 -1.30 13.17
CA ASN A 223 -3.73 -1.43 12.16
C ASN A 223 -4.93 -0.53 12.50
N ILE A 224 -5.31 -0.46 13.77
CA ILE A 224 -6.35 0.46 14.26
C ILE A 224 -5.93 1.92 14.02
N PHE A 225 -4.67 2.25 14.31
CA PHE A 225 -4.14 3.60 14.08
C PHE A 225 -4.18 3.99 12.59
N ILE A 226 -3.73 3.09 11.72
CA ILE A 226 -3.78 3.27 10.25
C ILE A 226 -5.23 3.41 9.77
N THR A 227 -6.14 2.58 10.29
CA THR A 227 -7.56 2.63 9.97
C THR A 227 -8.15 3.98 10.36
N LEU A 228 -7.84 4.47 11.56
CA LEU A 228 -8.33 5.74 12.07
C LEU A 228 -7.82 6.92 11.22
N ILE A 229 -6.53 6.94 10.89
CA ILE A 229 -5.95 7.96 10.01
C ILE A 229 -6.61 7.93 8.63
N SER A 230 -6.77 6.74 8.06
CA SER A 230 -7.38 6.57 6.73
C SER A 230 -8.86 6.97 6.74
N LEU A 231 -9.59 6.66 7.81
CA LEU A 231 -10.99 7.06 7.99
C LEU A 231 -11.15 8.57 8.17
N VAL A 232 -10.27 9.22 8.94
CA VAL A 232 -10.25 10.68 9.10
C VAL A 232 -9.92 11.35 7.77
N ALA A 233 -8.95 10.81 7.02
CA ALA A 233 -8.60 11.29 5.69
C ALA A 233 -9.79 11.18 4.73
N LEU A 234 -10.40 9.99 4.65
CA LEU A 234 -11.59 9.75 3.83
C LEU A 234 -12.72 10.69 4.21
N SER A 235 -13.00 10.86 5.50
CA SER A 235 -14.04 11.76 6.01
C SER A 235 -13.78 13.22 5.61
N LYS A 236 -12.52 13.67 5.68
CA LYS A 236 -12.13 15.01 5.20
C LYS A 236 -12.30 15.14 3.70
N THR A 237 -11.91 14.12 2.93
CA THR A 237 -12.09 14.11 1.47
C THR A 237 -13.56 14.19 1.10
N VAL A 238 -14.43 13.34 1.68
CA VAL A 238 -15.88 13.36 1.46
C VAL A 238 -16.49 14.71 1.82
N LYS A 239 -16.12 15.31 2.97
CA LYS A 239 -16.59 16.64 3.35
C LYS A 239 -16.20 17.72 2.33
N ARG A 240 -14.98 17.64 1.76
CA ARG A 240 -14.51 18.61 0.76
C ARG A 240 -15.21 18.45 -0.58
N THR A 241 -15.51 17.22 -0.98
CA THR A 241 -15.99 16.90 -2.33
C THR A 241 -17.50 16.70 -2.42
N GLY A 242 -18.18 16.52 -1.28
CA GLY A 242 -19.61 16.19 -1.22
C GLY A 242 -19.97 14.84 -1.83
N LYS A 243 -18.97 14.01 -2.15
CA LYS A 243 -19.13 12.73 -2.85
C LYS A 243 -18.22 11.67 -2.25
N LEU A 244 -18.75 10.47 -2.10
CA LEU A 244 -18.02 9.31 -1.58
C LEU A 244 -17.17 8.63 -2.66
N ILE A 245 -17.59 8.72 -3.93
CA ILE A 245 -16.88 8.26 -5.14
C ILE A 245 -16.87 9.40 -6.15
#